data_AF-A0A643LI14-F1
#
_entry.id   AF-A0A643LI14-F1
#
_cell.length_a   1.000
_cell.length_b   1.000
_cell.length_c   1.000
_cell.angle_alpha   90.00
_cell.angle_beta   90.00
_cell.angle_gamma   90.00
#
_symmetry.space_group_name_H-M   'P 1'
#
loop_
_entity.id
_entity.type
_entity.pdbx_description
1 polymer ?
#
loop_
_entity_poly.entity_id
_entity_poly.type
_entity_poly.pdbx_seq_one_letter_code
_entity_poly.pdbx_strand_id
1 'polypeptide(L)'
;GFDAATINSRYNDLTRLIGNYTDYAVRWYNTGLERVWGPDSRDWVRYNQFRRELTLTVLDIVALFSNYDSRRYPIRTVSQLTREIYTNPVLENFDGSFRGMAQRIEQNIRQPHLMDILNSITIYTDVHRGFNYWSGHQITASPVGFSGPEFAFPLFGNAGNAAPPVLVSLTGLGIFRTLSSPLYRRIILGSGPNNQELFVLDGTEFSFASLTTNLPSTIYRQRGTVDSLDVIPPQDNSVPPRAGFSHRLSHVTMLSQAAGAVYTLRAPTFSWQHRSAEFNNIIPSSQITQIPLTKSTNLGSGTSVVKGPGFTGGDILRRTSPGQISTLRVNITAPLSQRYRVRIRYASTTNLQFHTSIDGRPINQGNFSATMSSGSNLQSGSFRTVGFTTPFNFSNGSSVFTLSAHVFNSGNEVYIDRIEFVPAEVTFEAEYDLERAQKAVNELFTSSNQIGLKTDVTDYHIDQVSNLVECLSDEFCLDEKQELSEKVKHAKRLSDERNLLQDPNFRGINRQLDRGWRGSTDITIQGGDDVFKENYVTLLGTFDECYPTYLYQKIDESKLKAYTRYQLRGYIEDSQDLEIYLIRYNAKH
;
A
#
# COMPACT_ATOMS: atom_id res chain seq x y z
N GLY A 1 3.95 34.78 9.98
CA GLY A 1 2.97 35.82 9.65
C GLY A 1 2.67 35.87 8.17
N PHE A 2 2.17 34.77 7.60
CA PHE A 2 1.48 34.76 6.30
C PHE A 2 -0.01 34.56 6.57
N ASP A 3 -0.89 35.00 5.67
CA ASP A 3 -2.33 34.79 5.78
C ASP A 3 -2.74 33.35 5.41
N ALA A 4 -3.94 32.93 5.85
CA ALA A 4 -4.43 31.57 5.67
C ALA A 4 -4.65 31.18 4.21
N ALA A 5 -5.02 32.11 3.32
CA ALA A 5 -5.24 31.81 1.91
C ALA A 5 -3.91 31.50 1.23
N THR A 6 -2.87 32.28 1.51
CA THR A 6 -1.51 32.03 1.03
C THR A 6 -0.99 30.68 1.53
N ILE A 7 -1.15 30.38 2.82
CA ILE A 7 -0.72 29.08 3.40
C ILE A 7 -1.45 27.91 2.73
N ASN A 8 -2.77 28.01 2.55
CA ASN A 8 -3.57 26.98 1.87
C ASN A 8 -3.17 26.79 0.40
N SER A 9 -2.88 27.89 -0.32
CA SER A 9 -2.35 27.82 -1.68
C SER A 9 -1.00 27.08 -1.73
N ARG A 10 -0.06 27.41 -0.82
CA ARG A 10 1.24 26.73 -0.74
C ARG A 10 1.09 25.25 -0.35
N TYR A 11 0.13 24.90 0.51
CA TYR A 11 -0.17 23.51 0.84
C TYR A 11 -0.71 22.73 -0.36
N ASN A 12 -1.61 23.33 -1.15
CA ASN A 12 -2.08 22.71 -2.40
C ASN A 12 -0.93 22.51 -3.41
N ASP A 13 -0.01 23.47 -3.50
CA ASP A 13 1.20 23.33 -4.31
C ASP A 13 2.10 22.20 -3.78
N LEU A 14 2.30 22.10 -2.46
CA LEU A 14 3.06 21.02 -1.83
C LEU A 14 2.50 19.64 -2.21
N THR A 15 1.21 19.41 -1.99
CA THR A 15 0.56 18.12 -2.30
C THR A 15 0.62 17.79 -3.78
N ARG A 16 0.43 18.79 -4.66
CA ARG A 16 0.57 18.62 -6.11
C ARG A 16 2.00 18.26 -6.51
N LEU A 17 3.01 18.91 -5.92
CA LEU A 17 4.42 18.70 -6.24
C LEU A 17 4.96 17.38 -5.70
N ILE A 18 4.46 16.90 -4.54
CA ILE A 18 4.76 15.54 -4.05
C ILE A 18 4.47 14.51 -5.14
N GLY A 19 3.28 14.59 -5.77
CA GLY A 19 2.91 13.69 -6.86
C GLY A 19 3.78 13.90 -8.11
N ASN A 20 3.85 15.14 -8.61
CA ASN A 20 4.57 15.45 -9.84
C ASN A 20 6.05 15.08 -9.80
N TYR A 21 6.75 15.37 -8.70
CA TYR A 21 8.18 15.05 -8.56
C TYR A 21 8.41 13.54 -8.39
N THR A 22 7.52 12.86 -7.68
CA THR A 22 7.56 11.39 -7.56
C THR A 22 7.44 10.73 -8.93
N ASP A 23 6.39 11.08 -9.69
CA ASP A 23 6.12 10.47 -10.99
C ASP A 23 7.20 10.81 -12.01
N TYR A 24 7.73 12.04 -11.97
CA TYR A 24 8.85 12.45 -12.82
C TYR A 24 10.11 11.60 -12.56
N ALA A 25 10.52 11.47 -11.30
CA ALA A 25 11.73 10.74 -10.94
C ALA A 25 11.62 9.26 -11.32
N VAL A 26 10.49 8.62 -10.99
CA VAL A 26 10.25 7.21 -11.30
C VAL A 26 10.18 6.95 -12.80
N ARG A 27 9.55 7.84 -13.57
CA ARG A 27 9.51 7.74 -15.03
C ARG A 27 10.93 7.72 -15.62
N TRP A 28 11.76 8.69 -15.25
CA TRP A 28 13.12 8.79 -15.81
C TRP A 28 14.06 7.71 -15.29
N TYR A 29 13.87 7.26 -14.05
CA TYR A 29 14.54 6.07 -13.55
C TYR A 29 14.22 4.86 -14.42
N ASN A 30 12.93 4.56 -14.66
CA ASN A 30 12.50 3.40 -15.44
C ASN A 30 12.99 3.47 -16.90
N THR A 31 12.86 4.63 -17.55
CA THR A 31 13.37 4.83 -18.91
C THR A 31 14.90 4.71 -18.97
N GLY A 32 15.62 5.24 -17.98
CA GLY A 32 17.07 5.09 -17.90
C GLY A 32 17.49 3.64 -17.69
N LEU A 33 16.79 2.92 -16.80
CA LEU A 33 17.03 1.51 -16.48
C LEU A 33 16.83 0.61 -17.71
N GLU A 34 15.76 0.83 -18.48
CA GLU A 34 15.51 0.12 -19.73
C GLU A 34 16.60 0.39 -20.78
N ARG A 35 17.08 1.65 -20.89
CA ARG A 35 18.12 2.03 -21.86
C ARG A 35 19.49 1.42 -21.58
N VAL A 36 19.78 1.07 -20.32
CA VAL A 36 21.07 0.44 -19.95
C VAL A 36 21.01 -1.08 -19.94
N TRP A 37 19.85 -1.67 -20.20
CA TRP A 37 19.71 -3.12 -20.35
C TRP A 37 20.39 -3.62 -21.64
N GLY A 38 20.97 -4.82 -21.57
CA GLY A 38 21.61 -5.49 -22.70
C GLY A 38 21.74 -6.99 -22.46
N PRO A 39 22.19 -7.77 -23.46
CA PRO A 39 22.16 -9.23 -23.42
C PRO A 39 23.29 -9.89 -22.61
N ASP A 40 24.43 -9.22 -22.43
CA ASP A 40 25.65 -9.84 -21.91
C ASP A 40 25.86 -9.56 -20.40
N SER A 41 26.74 -10.32 -19.73
CA SER A 41 26.98 -10.11 -18.30
C SER A 41 27.49 -8.70 -17.97
N ARG A 42 28.28 -8.09 -18.87
CA ARG A 42 28.76 -6.70 -18.72
C ARG A 42 27.63 -5.69 -18.78
N ASP A 43 26.61 -5.94 -19.59
CA ASP A 43 25.41 -5.11 -19.65
C ASP A 43 24.61 -5.25 -18.35
N TRP A 44 24.47 -6.48 -17.84
CA TRP A 44 23.83 -6.71 -16.54
C TRP A 44 24.56 -6.01 -15.39
N VAL A 45 25.89 -6.00 -15.38
CA VAL A 45 26.67 -5.26 -14.36
C VAL A 45 26.33 -3.77 -14.41
N ARG A 46 26.32 -3.16 -15.59
CA ARG A 46 25.94 -1.74 -15.77
C ARG A 46 24.49 -1.48 -15.38
N TYR A 47 23.58 -2.35 -15.79
CA TYR A 47 22.16 -2.28 -15.45
C TYR A 47 21.92 -2.37 -13.94
N ASN A 48 22.56 -3.34 -13.28
CA ASN A 48 22.46 -3.54 -11.84
C ASN A 48 23.11 -2.40 -11.05
N GLN A 49 24.25 -1.88 -11.52
CA GLN A 49 24.90 -0.72 -10.94
C GLN A 49 24.02 0.53 -11.04
N PHE A 50 23.43 0.80 -12.21
CA PHE A 50 22.46 1.88 -12.40
C PHE A 50 21.27 1.73 -11.44
N ARG A 51 20.67 0.53 -11.38
CA ARG A 51 19.58 0.21 -10.44
C ARG A 51 19.99 0.50 -9.00
N ARG A 52 21.14 0.01 -8.56
CA ARG A 52 21.63 0.12 -7.18
C ARG A 52 21.90 1.58 -6.82
N GLU A 53 22.69 2.27 -7.63
CA GLU A 53 23.09 3.65 -7.36
C GLU A 53 21.89 4.59 -7.37
N LEU A 54 20.99 4.49 -8.37
CA LEU A 54 19.81 5.36 -8.41
C LEU A 54 18.73 4.94 -7.40
N THR A 55 18.74 3.70 -6.90
CA THR A 55 17.92 3.37 -5.74
C THR A 55 18.41 4.18 -4.52
N LEU A 56 19.72 4.15 -4.27
CA LEU A 56 20.34 4.83 -3.13
C LEU A 56 20.23 6.36 -3.19
N THR A 57 20.34 6.96 -4.39
CA THR A 57 20.39 8.43 -4.53
C THR A 57 19.08 9.07 -4.99
N VAL A 58 18.13 8.28 -5.54
CA VAL A 58 16.87 8.79 -6.06
C VAL A 58 15.68 8.12 -5.38
N LEU A 59 15.50 6.80 -5.56
CA LEU A 59 14.25 6.14 -5.16
C LEU A 59 14.05 6.13 -3.64
N ASP A 60 15.12 5.96 -2.86
CA ASP A 60 15.07 6.01 -1.40
C ASP A 60 14.63 7.39 -0.88
N ILE A 61 14.98 8.46 -1.60
CA ILE A 61 14.54 9.83 -1.27
C ILE A 61 13.10 10.06 -1.70
N VAL A 62 12.74 9.65 -2.93
CA VAL A 62 11.38 9.76 -3.47
C VAL A 62 10.37 9.02 -2.60
N ALA A 63 10.73 7.87 -2.05
CA ALA A 63 9.88 7.10 -1.14
C ALA A 63 9.48 7.88 0.12
N LEU A 64 10.27 8.88 0.53
CA LEU A 64 10.02 9.72 1.69
C LEU A 64 9.18 10.97 1.36
N PHE A 65 8.97 11.31 0.08
CA PHE A 65 8.25 12.53 -0.30
C PHE A 65 6.83 12.60 0.24
N SER A 66 6.14 11.46 0.35
CA SER A 66 4.78 11.43 0.92
C SER A 66 4.74 11.93 2.36
N ASN A 67 5.83 11.83 3.12
CA ASN A 67 5.90 12.28 4.51
C ASN A 67 5.94 13.81 4.64
N TYR A 68 6.15 14.56 3.54
CA TYR A 68 6.07 16.02 3.56
C TYR A 68 4.63 16.55 3.63
N ASP A 69 3.60 15.72 3.41
CA ASP A 69 2.22 16.13 3.62
C ASP A 69 1.97 16.43 5.11
N SER A 70 2.10 17.71 5.47
CA SER A 70 2.11 18.17 6.85
C SER A 70 0.78 17.96 7.58
N ARG A 71 -0.34 17.89 6.86
CA ARG A 71 -1.65 17.59 7.46
C ARG A 71 -1.80 16.11 7.77
N ARG A 72 -1.21 15.26 6.92
CA ARG A 72 -1.20 13.81 7.11
C ARG A 72 -0.17 13.36 8.13
N TYR A 73 0.97 14.02 8.21
CA TYR A 73 2.06 13.68 9.12
C TYR A 73 2.42 14.91 10.00
N PRO A 74 1.53 15.34 10.90
CA PRO A 74 1.73 16.55 11.71
C PRO A 74 2.80 16.37 12.81
N ILE A 75 3.10 15.13 13.17
CA ILE A 75 4.15 14.75 14.11
C ILE A 75 5.19 13.86 13.42
N ARG A 76 6.26 13.52 14.14
CA ARG A 76 7.30 12.62 13.66
C ARG A 76 6.70 11.35 13.06
N THR A 77 7.05 11.07 11.81
CA THR A 77 6.71 9.82 11.12
C THR A 77 7.97 9.05 10.76
N VAL A 78 7.92 7.72 10.85
CA VAL A 78 9.06 6.86 10.55
C VAL A 78 8.65 5.80 9.54
N SER A 79 9.25 5.91 8.35
CA SER A 79 9.13 4.97 7.23
C SER A 79 10.20 3.88 7.30
N GLN A 80 9.99 2.81 6.53
CA GLN A 80 10.95 1.71 6.39
C GLN A 80 11.11 1.36 4.91
N LEU A 81 12.34 1.39 4.42
CA LEU A 81 12.70 0.98 3.06
C LEU A 81 12.93 -0.55 3.03
N THR A 82 12.04 -1.29 2.38
CA THR A 82 12.08 -2.76 2.29
C THR A 82 12.58 -3.29 0.95
N ARG A 83 13.02 -2.44 0.03
CA ARG A 83 13.70 -2.88 -1.21
C ARG A 83 15.05 -3.55 -0.95
N GLU A 84 15.40 -4.50 -1.79
CA GLU A 84 16.74 -5.10 -1.85
C GLU A 84 17.57 -4.46 -2.96
N ILE A 85 18.87 -4.27 -2.70
CA ILE A 85 19.87 -3.95 -3.73
C ILE A 85 20.89 -5.09 -3.81
N TYR A 86 21.51 -5.28 -4.96
CA TYR A 86 22.28 -6.49 -5.24
C TYR A 86 23.74 -6.19 -5.56
N THR A 87 24.66 -7.04 -5.08
CA THR A 87 26.07 -7.07 -5.49
C THR A 87 26.42 -8.47 -5.97
N ASN A 88 27.34 -8.58 -6.93
CA ASN A 88 27.82 -9.86 -7.44
C ASN A 88 29.34 -9.77 -7.65
N PRO A 89 30.15 -10.12 -6.64
CA PRO A 89 31.60 -9.90 -6.67
C PRO A 89 32.31 -10.52 -7.88
N VAL A 90 31.83 -11.68 -8.34
CA VAL A 90 32.42 -12.43 -9.47
C VAL A 90 32.08 -11.78 -10.81
N LEU A 91 30.89 -11.22 -10.98
CA LEU A 91 30.52 -10.59 -12.25
C LEU A 91 30.95 -9.12 -12.31
N GLU A 92 30.87 -8.39 -11.20
CA GLU A 92 31.18 -6.95 -11.15
C GLU A 92 32.66 -6.65 -11.36
N ASN A 93 33.55 -7.60 -11.01
CA ASN A 93 35.00 -7.46 -11.14
C ASN A 93 35.60 -8.37 -12.22
N PHE A 94 34.77 -8.88 -13.13
CA PHE A 94 35.25 -9.69 -14.24
C PHE A 94 35.67 -8.78 -15.40
N ASP A 95 36.93 -8.87 -15.82
CA ASP A 95 37.47 -8.06 -16.92
C ASP A 95 36.78 -8.34 -18.29
N GLY A 96 36.13 -9.50 -18.40
CA GLY A 96 35.46 -9.97 -19.61
C GLY A 96 33.95 -9.76 -19.64
N SER A 97 33.28 -10.51 -20.52
CA SER A 97 31.82 -10.54 -20.59
C SER A 97 31.34 -11.90 -21.07
N PHE A 98 30.37 -12.49 -20.36
CA PHE A 98 29.67 -13.70 -20.81
C PHE A 98 28.51 -13.32 -21.71
N ARG A 99 28.55 -13.76 -22.97
CA ARG A 99 27.52 -13.42 -23.95
C ARG A 99 26.16 -14.02 -23.62
N GLY A 100 25.09 -13.26 -23.83
CA GLY A 100 23.70 -13.73 -23.68
C GLY A 100 23.33 -14.17 -22.27
N MET A 101 24.07 -13.72 -21.25
CA MET A 101 23.89 -14.20 -19.87
C MET A 101 22.99 -13.28 -19.02
N ALA A 102 22.78 -12.01 -19.40
CA ALA A 102 22.05 -11.02 -18.60
C ALA A 102 20.69 -11.50 -18.09
N GLN A 103 19.89 -12.09 -18.98
CA GLN A 103 18.56 -12.58 -18.64
C GLN A 103 18.61 -13.68 -17.57
N ARG A 104 19.59 -14.58 -17.62
CA ARG A 104 19.78 -15.65 -16.62
C ARG A 104 20.25 -15.09 -15.28
N ILE A 105 21.09 -14.05 -15.31
CA ILE A 105 21.55 -13.37 -14.09
C ILE A 105 20.34 -12.71 -13.40
N GLU A 106 19.52 -11.99 -14.16
CA GLU A 106 18.36 -11.30 -13.60
C GLU A 106 17.27 -12.26 -13.10
N GLN A 107 17.05 -13.39 -13.77
CA GLN A 107 16.14 -14.46 -13.31
C GLN A 107 16.64 -15.19 -12.06
N ASN A 108 17.94 -15.12 -11.76
CA ASN A 108 18.54 -15.69 -10.56
C ASN A 108 18.37 -14.79 -9.32
N ILE A 109 17.87 -13.56 -9.47
CA ILE A 109 17.43 -12.74 -8.34
C ILE A 109 16.08 -13.25 -7.85
N ARG A 110 15.87 -13.21 -6.53
CA ARG A 110 14.60 -13.62 -5.91
C ARG A 110 13.45 -12.76 -6.44
N GLN A 111 12.35 -13.43 -6.79
CA GLN A 111 11.10 -12.76 -7.18
C GLN A 111 10.46 -12.07 -5.96
N PRO A 112 9.59 -11.05 -6.14
CA PRO A 112 8.92 -10.35 -5.04
C PRO A 112 8.36 -11.30 -3.98
N HIS A 113 8.66 -11.02 -2.71
CA HIS A 113 8.41 -11.93 -1.59
C HIS A 113 8.13 -11.15 -0.30
N LEU A 114 7.57 -11.81 0.71
CA LEU A 114 7.53 -11.24 2.06
C LEU A 114 8.96 -11.13 2.60
N MET A 115 9.26 -10.03 3.29
CA MET A 115 10.55 -9.84 3.94
C MET A 115 10.83 -11.00 4.90
N ASP A 116 12.05 -11.49 4.85
CA ASP A 116 12.58 -12.49 5.76
C ASP A 116 13.95 -12.08 6.31
N ILE A 117 14.36 -12.79 7.34
CA ILE A 117 15.58 -12.55 8.10
C ILE A 117 16.53 -13.70 7.80
N LEU A 118 17.69 -13.41 7.21
CA LEU A 118 18.74 -14.38 6.99
C LEU A 118 19.25 -14.94 8.33
N ASN A 119 19.11 -16.24 8.58
CA ASN A 119 19.62 -16.87 9.79
C ASN A 119 21.00 -17.48 9.59
N SER A 120 21.22 -18.20 8.48
CA SER A 120 22.51 -18.81 8.24
C SER A 120 22.78 -19.09 6.76
N ILE A 121 24.07 -19.27 6.45
CA ILE A 121 24.56 -19.75 5.16
C ILE A 121 25.48 -20.94 5.44
N THR A 122 25.14 -22.12 4.94
CA THR A 122 26.05 -23.27 4.94
C THR A 122 26.73 -23.38 3.58
N ILE A 123 28.03 -23.16 3.52
CA ILE A 123 28.81 -23.06 2.28
C ILE A 123 29.54 -24.37 2.00
N TYR A 124 29.43 -24.86 0.77
CA TYR A 124 30.10 -26.06 0.27
C TYR A 124 31.30 -25.70 -0.61
N THR A 125 32.37 -26.47 -0.47
CA THR A 125 33.63 -26.25 -1.19
C THR A 125 33.88 -27.39 -2.16
N ASP A 126 34.14 -27.04 -3.41
CA ASP A 126 34.60 -27.98 -4.43
C ASP A 126 36.00 -27.59 -4.93
N VAL A 127 36.62 -28.45 -5.73
CA VAL A 127 37.98 -28.26 -6.24
C VAL A 127 38.02 -28.44 -7.74
N HIS A 128 38.78 -27.58 -8.42
CA HIS A 128 39.15 -27.80 -9.82
C HIS A 128 40.61 -27.43 -10.03
N ARG A 129 41.43 -28.39 -10.46
CA ARG A 129 42.86 -28.19 -10.72
C ARG A 129 43.64 -27.62 -9.52
N GLY A 130 43.27 -28.07 -8.32
CA GLY A 130 43.87 -27.63 -7.06
C GLY A 130 43.34 -26.30 -6.52
N PHE A 131 42.45 -25.63 -7.25
CA PHE A 131 41.77 -24.42 -6.77
C PHE A 131 40.46 -24.82 -6.10
N ASN A 132 40.41 -24.65 -4.78
CA ASN A 132 39.18 -24.80 -4.01
C ASN A 132 38.31 -23.55 -4.17
N TYR A 133 37.00 -23.73 -4.29
CA TYR A 133 36.05 -22.64 -4.51
C TYR A 133 34.68 -22.90 -3.90
N TRP A 134 33.92 -21.82 -3.68
CA TRP A 134 32.52 -21.85 -3.26
C TRP A 134 31.68 -22.46 -4.38
N SER A 135 31.26 -23.70 -4.20
CA SER A 135 30.55 -24.47 -5.23
C SER A 135 29.04 -24.43 -5.08
N GLY A 136 28.56 -24.20 -3.86
CA GLY A 136 27.16 -24.01 -3.56
C GLY A 136 26.95 -23.70 -2.09
N HIS A 137 25.71 -23.41 -1.71
CA HIS A 137 25.35 -23.13 -0.34
C HIS A 137 23.87 -23.35 -0.09
N GLN A 138 23.51 -23.50 1.18
CA GLN A 138 22.13 -23.55 1.64
C GLN A 138 21.86 -22.38 2.58
N ILE A 139 20.68 -21.78 2.45
CA ILE A 139 20.22 -20.66 3.29
C ILE A 139 19.08 -21.13 4.17
N THR A 140 19.11 -20.68 5.42
CA THR A 140 17.95 -20.69 6.30
C THR A 140 17.53 -19.26 6.66
N ALA A 141 16.23 -19.04 6.74
CA ALA A 141 15.64 -17.73 7.02
C ALA A 141 14.40 -17.84 7.93
N SER A 142 14.06 -16.73 8.58
CA SER A 142 12.88 -16.62 9.45
C SER A 142 11.95 -15.50 8.96
N PRO A 143 10.63 -15.62 9.15
CA PRO A 143 9.72 -14.49 8.95
C PRO A 143 10.05 -13.31 9.87
N VAL A 144 9.61 -12.10 9.50
CA VAL A 144 9.77 -10.88 10.31
C VAL A 144 9.38 -11.13 11.77
N GLY A 145 10.22 -10.66 12.69
CA GLY A 145 10.06 -10.76 14.13
C GLY A 145 10.21 -12.18 14.68
N PHE A 146 10.78 -13.12 13.93
CA PHE A 146 10.86 -14.54 14.27
C PHE A 146 9.49 -15.11 14.65
N SER A 147 8.46 -14.61 13.95
CA SER A 147 7.04 -14.84 14.28
C SER A 147 6.48 -16.16 13.74
N GLY A 148 7.28 -16.89 12.96
CA GLY A 148 7.01 -18.23 12.48
C GLY A 148 8.29 -19.07 12.50
N PRO A 149 8.19 -20.37 12.16
CA PRO A 149 9.35 -21.26 12.16
C PRO A 149 10.37 -20.81 11.11
N GLU A 150 11.64 -21.10 11.39
CA GLU A 150 12.71 -21.04 10.40
C GLU A 150 12.40 -21.98 9.23
N PHE A 151 12.69 -21.53 8.02
CA PHE A 151 12.56 -22.30 6.79
C PHE A 151 13.88 -22.29 6.02
N ALA A 152 14.09 -23.33 5.21
CA ALA A 152 15.29 -23.50 4.41
C ALA A 152 14.95 -23.41 2.92
N PHE A 153 15.83 -22.79 2.15
CA PHE A 153 15.76 -22.82 0.70
C PHE A 153 16.39 -24.11 0.15
N PRO A 154 16.03 -24.52 -1.08
CA PRO A 154 16.79 -25.53 -1.81
C PRO A 154 18.28 -25.15 -1.89
N LEU A 155 19.12 -26.15 -2.10
CA LEU A 155 20.55 -25.94 -2.33
C LEU A 155 20.77 -25.05 -3.55
N PHE A 156 21.55 -23.98 -3.38
CA PHE A 156 22.03 -23.13 -4.46
C PHE A 156 23.38 -23.65 -4.95
N GLY A 157 23.56 -23.82 -6.27
CA GLY A 157 24.80 -24.38 -6.83
C GLY A 157 24.88 -25.91 -6.65
N ASN A 158 26.02 -26.42 -6.17
CA ASN A 158 26.21 -27.84 -5.87
C ASN A 158 26.88 -28.05 -4.51
N ALA A 159 26.68 -29.23 -3.91
CA ALA A 159 27.32 -29.60 -2.66
C ALA A 159 28.68 -30.25 -2.95
N GLY A 160 29.73 -29.40 -3.01
CA GLY A 160 31.11 -29.83 -3.13
C GLY A 160 31.61 -30.53 -1.86
N ASN A 161 32.52 -31.49 -2.04
CA ASN A 161 33.08 -32.31 -0.96
C ASN A 161 34.61 -32.17 -0.83
N ALA A 162 35.20 -31.14 -1.43
CA ALA A 162 36.65 -30.92 -1.39
C ALA A 162 37.15 -30.46 0.00
N ALA A 163 36.27 -29.88 0.81
CA ALA A 163 36.50 -29.51 2.20
C ALA A 163 35.16 -29.58 2.98
N PRO A 164 35.19 -29.71 4.32
CA PRO A 164 33.95 -29.73 5.11
C PRO A 164 33.13 -28.45 4.93
N PRO A 165 31.79 -28.52 5.03
CA PRO A 165 30.93 -27.34 4.94
C PRO A 165 31.25 -26.31 6.03
N VAL A 166 31.14 -25.03 5.67
CA VAL A 166 31.34 -23.90 6.61
C VAL A 166 30.00 -23.27 6.93
N LEU A 167 29.63 -23.26 8.21
CA LEU A 167 28.42 -22.60 8.69
C LEU A 167 28.70 -21.14 9.06
N VAL A 168 27.99 -20.23 8.41
CA VAL A 168 27.96 -18.80 8.72
C VAL A 168 26.61 -18.49 9.36
N SER A 169 26.57 -18.38 10.68
CA SER A 169 25.33 -18.06 11.42
C SER A 169 25.22 -16.56 11.71
N LEU A 170 24.00 -16.03 11.60
CA LEU A 170 23.64 -14.67 11.97
C LEU A 170 24.00 -14.40 13.43
N THR A 171 24.61 -13.24 13.68
CA THR A 171 24.81 -12.69 15.02
C THR A 171 24.76 -11.16 14.98
N GLY A 172 24.65 -10.52 16.14
CA GLY A 172 24.53 -9.07 16.26
C GLY A 172 23.30 -8.53 15.52
N LEU A 173 23.49 -7.43 14.78
CA LEU A 173 22.44 -6.77 13.99
C LEU A 173 22.38 -7.23 12.53
N GLY A 174 23.10 -8.29 12.18
CA GLY A 174 23.22 -8.79 10.81
C GLY A 174 24.62 -8.68 10.23
N ILE A 175 24.83 -9.36 9.09
CA ILE A 175 26.05 -9.22 8.29
C ILE A 175 25.97 -7.89 7.55
N PHE A 176 26.90 -6.96 7.80
CA PHE A 176 26.89 -5.64 7.16
C PHE A 176 27.95 -5.47 6.07
N ARG A 177 28.91 -6.40 6.00
CA ARG A 177 30.02 -6.34 5.05
C ARG A 177 30.48 -7.73 4.65
N THR A 178 30.80 -7.86 3.36
CA THR A 178 31.52 -8.99 2.79
C THR A 178 32.81 -8.52 2.15
N LEU A 179 33.94 -9.18 2.48
CA LEU A 179 35.22 -9.00 1.80
C LEU A 179 35.55 -10.25 0.99
N SER A 180 35.22 -10.21 -0.31
CA SER A 180 35.24 -11.37 -1.20
C SER A 180 36.54 -11.47 -2.01
N SER A 181 36.94 -12.72 -2.28
CA SER A 181 38.11 -13.09 -3.09
C SER A 181 37.65 -13.82 -4.36
N PRO A 182 37.49 -13.11 -5.50
CA PRO A 182 37.17 -13.75 -6.76
C PRO A 182 38.40 -14.42 -7.38
N LEU A 183 38.17 -15.57 -8.00
CA LEU A 183 39.18 -16.36 -8.70
C LEU A 183 38.80 -16.49 -10.18
N TYR A 184 39.67 -15.99 -11.05
CA TYR A 184 39.55 -16.07 -12.51
C TYR A 184 40.70 -16.90 -13.09
N ARG A 185 40.43 -18.18 -13.38
CA ARG A 185 41.42 -19.05 -14.05
C ARG A 185 41.11 -19.10 -15.54
N ARG A 186 41.91 -18.38 -16.32
CA ARG A 186 41.85 -18.36 -17.79
C ARG A 186 42.76 -19.45 -18.38
N ILE A 187 42.42 -19.99 -19.54
CA ILE A 187 43.21 -21.02 -20.22
C ILE A 187 43.45 -20.61 -21.68
N ILE A 188 44.65 -20.88 -22.21
CA ILE A 188 44.97 -20.73 -23.63
C ILE A 188 44.40 -21.95 -24.37
N LEU A 189 43.55 -21.72 -25.39
CA LEU A 189 42.70 -22.69 -26.11
C LEU A 189 43.24 -24.13 -26.20
N GLY A 190 42.37 -25.11 -25.89
CA GLY A 190 42.67 -26.55 -25.92
C GLY A 190 41.92 -27.37 -24.85
N SER A 191 40.66 -27.04 -24.56
CA SER A 191 39.92 -27.57 -23.41
C SER A 191 39.13 -28.85 -23.73
N GLY A 192 39.65 -30.01 -23.36
CA GLY A 192 38.80 -31.17 -23.06
C GLY A 192 37.98 -30.94 -21.78
N PRO A 193 37.00 -31.80 -21.44
CA PRO A 193 36.08 -31.59 -20.30
C PRO A 193 36.78 -31.49 -18.94
N ASN A 194 38.05 -31.89 -18.85
CA ASN A 194 38.82 -31.94 -17.61
C ASN A 194 39.63 -30.66 -17.28
N ASN A 195 39.87 -29.75 -18.24
CA ASN A 195 40.64 -28.51 -18.00
C ASN A 195 39.84 -27.30 -18.48
N GLN A 196 38.97 -26.81 -17.59
CA GLN A 196 38.03 -25.73 -17.84
C GLN A 196 38.43 -24.43 -17.14
N GLU A 197 37.97 -23.30 -17.68
CA GLU A 197 38.11 -21.98 -17.05
C GLU A 197 37.25 -21.90 -15.78
N LEU A 198 37.68 -21.06 -14.82
CA LEU A 198 36.97 -20.84 -13.55
C LEU A 198 36.64 -19.37 -13.36
N PHE A 199 35.40 -19.07 -12.95
CA PHE A 199 34.94 -17.76 -12.52
C PHE A 199 34.09 -17.94 -11.26
N VAL A 200 34.72 -17.85 -10.11
CA VAL A 200 34.18 -18.31 -8.82
C VAL A 200 34.68 -17.42 -7.67
N LEU A 201 34.16 -17.64 -6.45
CA LEU A 201 34.79 -17.13 -5.21
C LEU A 201 35.60 -18.24 -4.54
N ASP A 202 36.82 -17.95 -4.09
CA ASP A 202 37.63 -18.89 -3.30
C ASP A 202 37.67 -18.56 -1.80
N GLY A 203 37.13 -17.41 -1.41
CA GLY A 203 36.96 -17.00 -0.02
C GLY A 203 36.07 -15.76 0.15
N THR A 204 35.49 -15.59 1.32
CA THR A 204 34.78 -14.37 1.73
C THR A 204 34.78 -14.25 3.25
N GLU A 205 35.06 -13.04 3.76
CA GLU A 205 34.84 -12.71 5.16
C GLU A 205 33.47 -12.04 5.34
N PHE A 206 32.71 -12.52 6.32
CA PHE A 206 31.42 -11.96 6.74
C PHE A 206 31.60 -11.23 8.06
N SER A 207 31.39 -9.91 8.06
CA SER A 207 31.48 -9.07 9.25
C SER A 207 30.10 -8.72 9.79
N PHE A 208 29.95 -8.82 11.12
CA PHE A 208 28.66 -8.61 11.79
C PHE A 208 28.56 -7.23 12.43
N ALA A 209 27.37 -6.64 12.31
CA ALA A 209 27.07 -5.33 12.84
C ALA A 209 26.83 -5.39 14.34
N SER A 210 27.32 -4.39 15.04
CA SER A 210 27.11 -4.20 16.47
C SER A 210 27.35 -2.74 16.81
N LEU A 211 26.49 -2.18 17.65
CA LEU A 211 26.63 -0.81 18.15
C LEU A 211 27.70 -0.74 19.25
N THR A 212 27.85 -1.81 20.04
CA THR A 212 28.65 -1.80 21.26
C THR A 212 30.06 -2.34 21.03
N THR A 213 30.17 -3.61 20.68
CA THR A 213 31.43 -4.36 20.64
C THR A 213 31.85 -4.72 19.22
N ASN A 214 33.12 -5.09 19.05
CA ASN A 214 33.62 -5.66 17.80
C ASN A 214 33.32 -7.16 17.78
N LEU A 215 32.39 -7.59 16.94
CA LEU A 215 32.03 -9.01 16.83
C LEU A 215 33.06 -9.75 15.96
N PRO A 216 33.46 -10.99 16.31
CA PRO A 216 34.30 -11.81 15.45
C PRO A 216 33.62 -12.03 14.10
N SER A 217 34.34 -11.73 13.01
CA SER A 217 33.91 -12.07 11.65
C SER A 217 33.98 -13.59 11.41
N THR A 218 33.11 -14.10 10.54
CA THR A 218 33.22 -15.48 10.05
C THR A 218 33.91 -15.48 8.70
N ILE A 219 35.01 -16.23 8.55
CA ILE A 219 35.76 -16.32 7.31
C ILE A 219 35.46 -17.65 6.62
N TYR A 220 34.88 -17.59 5.43
CA TYR A 220 34.90 -18.71 4.51
C TYR A 220 36.25 -18.73 3.81
N ARG A 221 37.12 -19.65 4.23
CA ARG A 221 38.48 -19.92 3.71
C ARG A 221 39.48 -18.75 3.88
N GLN A 222 39.27 -17.62 3.20
CA GLN A 222 40.16 -16.47 3.23
C GLN A 222 39.43 -15.15 2.96
N ARG A 223 40.09 -14.03 3.27
CA ARG A 223 39.63 -12.69 2.88
C ARG A 223 40.01 -12.40 1.44
N GLY A 224 39.29 -11.50 0.80
CA GLY A 224 39.75 -10.84 -0.42
C GLY A 224 39.73 -9.32 -0.30
N THR A 225 39.80 -8.65 -1.45
CA THR A 225 39.85 -7.18 -1.55
C THR A 225 38.61 -6.58 -2.20
N VAL A 226 37.67 -7.39 -2.70
CA VAL A 226 36.40 -6.90 -3.22
C VAL A 226 35.48 -6.64 -2.04
N ASP A 227 35.35 -5.37 -1.67
CA ASP A 227 34.61 -4.93 -0.51
C ASP A 227 33.18 -4.49 -0.88
N SER A 228 32.19 -5.04 -0.20
CA SER A 228 30.82 -4.56 -0.34
C SER A 228 30.64 -3.11 0.12
N LEU A 229 31.48 -2.60 1.03
CA LEU A 229 31.37 -1.22 1.51
C LEU A 229 31.71 -0.17 0.45
N ASP A 230 32.47 -0.50 -0.60
CA ASP A 230 32.79 0.43 -1.68
C ASP A 230 31.54 0.77 -2.52
N VAL A 231 30.58 -0.15 -2.58
CA VAL A 231 29.34 -0.02 -3.36
C VAL A 231 28.10 0.16 -2.48
N ILE A 232 28.20 -0.14 -1.18
CA ILE A 232 27.16 0.04 -0.17
C ILE A 232 27.80 0.65 1.08
N PRO A 233 28.07 1.97 1.06
CA PRO A 233 28.81 2.62 2.14
C PRO A 233 27.96 2.77 3.42
N PRO A 234 28.61 3.01 4.58
CA PRO A 234 27.93 3.40 5.81
C PRO A 234 27.03 4.65 5.63
N GLN A 235 25.90 4.69 6.32
CA GLN A 235 25.06 5.88 6.41
C GLN A 235 25.60 6.91 7.43
N ASP A 236 26.44 6.47 8.37
CA ASP A 236 27.04 7.30 9.40
C ASP A 236 28.55 7.06 9.46
N ASN A 237 29.32 8.04 9.03
CA ASN A 237 30.79 8.01 9.02
C ASN A 237 31.40 8.60 10.31
N SER A 238 30.58 9.01 11.28
CA SER A 238 31.06 9.48 12.60
C SER A 238 31.36 8.32 13.56
N VAL A 239 30.96 7.10 13.19
CA VAL A 239 31.13 5.86 13.96
C VAL A 239 31.80 4.80 13.08
N PRO A 240 32.38 3.72 13.65
CA PRO A 240 32.95 2.66 12.84
C PRO A 240 31.87 1.99 11.95
N PRO A 241 32.24 1.44 10.77
CA PRO A 241 31.28 0.83 9.84
C PRO A 241 30.34 -0.20 10.47
N ARG A 242 30.81 -0.98 11.47
CA ARG A 242 29.97 -1.94 12.21
C ARG A 242 28.76 -1.33 12.91
N ALA A 243 28.81 -0.03 13.22
CA ALA A 243 27.75 0.72 13.88
C ALA A 243 27.04 1.68 12.90
N GLY A 244 27.77 2.23 11.92
CA GLY A 244 27.27 3.20 10.95
C GLY A 244 26.74 2.60 9.64
N PHE A 245 26.73 1.28 9.50
CA PHE A 245 26.26 0.59 8.29
C PHE A 245 24.84 1.01 7.88
N SER A 246 24.62 1.06 6.56
CA SER A 246 23.33 1.38 5.95
C SER A 246 22.49 0.15 5.59
N HIS A 247 23.14 -1.01 5.37
CA HIS A 247 22.47 -2.24 4.91
C HIS A 247 22.96 -3.49 5.64
N ARG A 248 22.08 -4.48 5.70
CA ARG A 248 22.40 -5.84 6.16
C ARG A 248 22.14 -6.84 5.03
N LEU A 249 22.90 -7.92 5.00
CA LEU A 249 22.71 -9.01 4.05
C LEU A 249 21.36 -9.70 4.32
N SER A 250 20.52 -9.85 3.29
CA SER A 250 19.22 -10.51 3.38
C SER A 250 19.19 -11.88 2.72
N HIS A 251 19.95 -12.07 1.63
CA HIS A 251 19.95 -13.33 0.90
C HIS A 251 21.21 -13.48 0.05
N VAL A 252 21.52 -14.70 -0.35
CA VAL A 252 22.59 -15.00 -1.32
C VAL A 252 22.07 -16.03 -2.32
N THR A 253 21.88 -15.66 -3.58
CA THR A 253 21.57 -16.64 -4.63
C THR A 253 22.87 -17.13 -5.30
N MET A 254 22.80 -18.11 -6.21
CA MET A 254 23.97 -18.63 -6.91
C MET A 254 23.70 -18.74 -8.41
N LEU A 255 24.34 -17.87 -9.18
CA LEU A 255 24.36 -18.06 -10.63
C LEU A 255 25.37 -19.15 -10.99
N SER A 256 24.90 -20.07 -11.83
CA SER A 256 25.71 -21.15 -12.40
C SER A 256 25.77 -21.03 -13.93
N GLN A 257 26.79 -21.63 -14.54
CA GLN A 257 26.89 -21.73 -16.00
C GLN A 257 25.67 -22.46 -16.59
N ALA A 258 25.34 -22.18 -17.85
CA ALA A 258 24.30 -22.93 -18.55
C ALA A 258 24.75 -24.36 -18.83
N ALA A 259 23.80 -25.28 -18.99
CA ALA A 259 24.10 -26.63 -19.45
C ALA A 259 24.82 -26.57 -20.81
N GLY A 260 25.91 -27.34 -20.96
CA GLY A 260 26.76 -27.34 -22.17
C GLY A 260 27.86 -26.27 -22.20
N ALA A 261 27.93 -25.34 -21.22
CA ALA A 261 29.05 -24.43 -21.11
C ALA A 261 30.35 -25.16 -20.71
N VAL A 262 31.48 -24.75 -21.30
CA VAL A 262 32.81 -25.40 -21.13
C VAL A 262 33.67 -24.75 -20.03
N TYR A 263 33.04 -24.05 -19.09
CA TYR A 263 33.67 -23.38 -17.96
C TYR A 263 32.80 -23.55 -16.70
N THR A 264 33.41 -23.36 -15.54
CA THR A 264 32.70 -23.36 -14.26
C THR A 264 32.45 -21.93 -13.80
N LEU A 265 31.17 -21.59 -13.64
CA LEU A 265 30.72 -20.31 -13.09
C LEU A 265 30.02 -20.57 -11.75
N ARG A 266 30.49 -19.92 -10.70
CA ARG A 266 29.83 -19.85 -9.39
C ARG A 266 29.86 -18.42 -8.90
N ALA A 267 28.85 -17.67 -9.31
CA ALA A 267 28.73 -16.24 -9.06
C ALA A 267 27.59 -15.97 -8.06
N PRO A 268 27.88 -15.97 -6.74
CA PRO A 268 26.86 -15.65 -5.76
C PRO A 268 26.42 -14.19 -5.89
N THR A 269 25.11 -13.97 -5.92
CA THR A 269 24.52 -12.63 -5.88
C THR A 269 24.02 -12.36 -4.47
N PHE A 270 24.55 -11.32 -3.84
CA PHE A 270 24.19 -10.92 -2.49
C PHE A 270 23.07 -9.87 -2.54
N SER A 271 21.99 -10.11 -1.82
CA SER A 271 20.91 -9.15 -1.60
C SER A 271 21.15 -8.38 -0.30
N TRP A 272 21.00 -7.06 -0.36
CA TRP A 272 21.22 -6.17 0.78
C TRP A 272 19.95 -5.39 1.09
N GLN A 273 19.50 -5.53 2.32
CA GLN A 273 18.31 -4.87 2.86
C GLN A 273 18.71 -3.60 3.60
N HIS A 274 18.03 -2.50 3.33
CA HIS A 274 18.26 -1.25 4.05
C HIS A 274 17.99 -1.44 5.56
N ARG A 275 18.84 -0.84 6.41
CA ARG A 275 18.80 -1.03 7.87
C ARG A 275 17.46 -0.61 8.49
N SER A 276 16.78 0.37 7.90
CA SER A 276 15.45 0.81 8.36
C SER A 276 14.39 -0.29 8.36
N ALA A 277 14.52 -1.33 7.52
CA ALA A 277 13.66 -2.50 7.58
C ALA A 277 14.05 -3.33 8.80
N GLU A 278 13.57 -2.94 9.98
CA GLU A 278 13.92 -3.59 11.24
C GLU A 278 13.48 -5.05 11.29
N PHE A 279 14.18 -5.89 12.06
CA PHE A 279 13.80 -7.30 12.21
C PHE A 279 12.42 -7.48 12.83
N ASN A 280 12.01 -6.56 13.71
CA ASN A 280 10.70 -6.58 14.37
C ASN A 280 9.84 -5.40 13.90
N ASN A 281 8.52 -5.56 13.91
CA ASN A 281 7.59 -4.45 13.73
C ASN A 281 7.25 -3.85 15.09
N ILE A 282 7.98 -2.81 15.47
CA ILE A 282 7.87 -2.18 16.79
C ILE A 282 6.93 -0.96 16.72
N ILE A 283 5.94 -0.89 17.60
CA ILE A 283 4.96 0.21 17.71
C ILE A 283 5.19 1.00 19.02
N PRO A 284 5.86 2.16 18.94
CA PRO A 284 6.02 3.12 20.06
C PRO A 284 4.92 4.19 20.09
N SER A 285 4.83 4.96 21.18
CA SER A 285 3.73 5.91 21.46
C SER A 285 3.82 7.26 20.76
N SER A 286 5.01 7.84 20.59
CA SER A 286 5.14 9.28 20.23
C SER A 286 5.53 9.54 18.78
N GLN A 287 5.09 8.69 17.85
CA GLN A 287 5.37 8.83 16.42
C GLN A 287 4.35 8.07 15.56
N ILE A 288 4.16 8.52 14.32
CA ILE A 288 3.41 7.78 13.31
C ILE A 288 4.30 6.69 12.73
N THR A 289 4.02 5.44 13.10
CA THR A 289 4.82 4.28 12.69
C THR A 289 4.27 3.69 11.40
N GLN A 290 5.08 3.64 10.35
CA GLN A 290 4.71 3.02 9.07
C GLN A 290 5.28 1.60 8.99
N ILE A 291 4.41 0.62 8.72
CA ILE A 291 4.78 -0.77 8.49
C ILE A 291 4.37 -1.17 7.06
N PRO A 292 5.33 -1.30 6.12
CA PRO A 292 5.07 -1.89 4.81
C PRO A 292 4.51 -3.30 4.95
N LEU A 293 3.50 -3.68 4.16
CA LEU A 293 2.86 -4.98 4.29
C LEU A 293 3.74 -6.15 3.82
N THR A 294 4.81 -5.87 3.08
CA THR A 294 5.88 -6.84 2.84
C THR A 294 6.56 -7.32 4.13
N LYS A 295 6.41 -6.61 5.25
CA LYS A 295 6.85 -7.06 6.58
C LYS A 295 5.84 -7.95 7.32
N SER A 296 4.88 -8.51 6.60
CA SER A 296 3.93 -9.48 7.15
C SER A 296 4.60 -10.82 7.47
N THR A 297 4.02 -11.57 8.41
CA THR A 297 4.46 -12.92 8.76
C THR A 297 4.01 -13.93 7.69
N ASN A 298 2.78 -13.78 7.19
CA ASN A 298 2.22 -14.64 6.15
C ASN A 298 1.15 -13.89 5.35
N LEU A 299 0.83 -14.44 4.17
CA LEU A 299 -0.22 -13.94 3.29
C LEU A 299 -1.50 -14.77 3.45
N GLY A 300 -2.65 -14.10 3.33
CA GLY A 300 -3.92 -14.77 3.13
C GLY A 300 -3.99 -15.41 1.73
N SER A 301 -4.76 -16.49 1.60
CA SER A 301 -4.93 -17.20 0.33
C SER A 301 -5.45 -16.25 -0.77
N GLY A 302 -4.83 -16.28 -1.94
CA GLY A 302 -5.12 -15.40 -3.08
C GLY A 302 -4.47 -14.01 -3.02
N THR A 303 -3.63 -13.75 -2.02
CA THR A 303 -2.79 -12.54 -1.96
C THR A 303 -1.40 -12.86 -2.51
N SER A 304 -0.78 -11.90 -3.20
CA SER A 304 0.58 -12.04 -3.74
C SER A 304 1.41 -10.81 -3.42
N VAL A 305 2.73 -10.98 -3.32
CA VAL A 305 3.66 -9.85 -3.36
C VAL A 305 3.95 -9.53 -4.81
N VAL A 306 3.89 -8.26 -5.18
CA VAL A 306 4.19 -7.78 -6.53
C VAL A 306 5.22 -6.66 -6.46
N LYS A 307 5.97 -6.51 -7.56
CA LYS A 307 7.03 -5.52 -7.67
C LYS A 307 6.48 -4.11 -7.40
N GLY A 308 7.14 -3.37 -6.51
CA GLY A 308 6.77 -2.00 -6.19
C GLY A 308 6.95 -1.06 -7.38
N PRO A 309 6.18 0.05 -7.45
CA PRO A 309 6.24 0.99 -8.58
C PRO A 309 7.48 1.90 -8.56
N GLY A 310 8.34 1.81 -7.54
CA GLY A 310 9.59 2.58 -7.41
C GLY A 310 9.52 3.75 -6.42
N PHE A 311 8.34 4.18 -5.98
CA PHE A 311 8.15 5.28 -5.02
C PHE A 311 7.64 4.85 -3.63
N THR A 312 7.56 3.55 -3.37
CA THR A 312 7.08 2.97 -2.10
C THR A 312 8.22 2.56 -1.17
N GLY A 313 9.48 2.58 -1.66
CA GLY A 313 10.64 2.12 -0.90
C GLY A 313 10.77 0.59 -0.80
N GLY A 314 9.91 -0.16 -1.49
CA GLY A 314 9.89 -1.63 -1.54
C GLY A 314 8.68 -2.17 -2.31
N ASP A 315 8.53 -3.49 -2.30
CA ASP A 315 7.41 -4.18 -2.95
C ASP A 315 6.09 -4.02 -2.18
N ILE A 316 4.97 -4.33 -2.86
CA ILE A 316 3.61 -4.13 -2.33
C ILE A 316 2.79 -5.42 -2.43
N LEU A 317 1.70 -5.51 -1.66
CA LEU A 317 0.78 -6.64 -1.77
C LEU A 317 -0.30 -6.36 -2.81
N ARG A 318 -0.75 -7.41 -3.50
CA ARG A 318 -1.86 -7.39 -4.46
C ARG A 318 -2.89 -8.46 -4.09
N ARG A 319 -4.16 -8.10 -4.20
CA ARG A 319 -5.29 -9.01 -4.05
C ARG A 319 -6.36 -8.70 -5.10
N THR A 320 -7.03 -9.74 -5.61
CA THR A 320 -8.00 -9.60 -6.72
C THR A 320 -9.40 -10.16 -6.44
N SER A 321 -9.70 -10.50 -5.20
CA SER A 321 -11.01 -10.98 -4.74
C SER A 321 -11.17 -10.75 -3.23
N PRO A 322 -12.39 -10.75 -2.67
CA PRO A 322 -12.59 -10.60 -1.22
C PRO A 322 -11.82 -11.63 -0.38
N GLY A 323 -11.36 -11.25 0.80
CA GLY A 323 -10.71 -12.13 1.78
C GLY A 323 -9.53 -11.50 2.52
N GLN A 324 -8.85 -12.33 3.30
CA GLN A 324 -7.67 -11.92 4.07
C GLN A 324 -6.51 -11.53 3.16
N ILE A 325 -5.89 -10.38 3.45
CA ILE A 325 -4.70 -9.90 2.74
C ILE A 325 -3.46 -10.52 3.36
N SER A 326 -3.19 -10.21 4.62
CA SER A 326 -2.01 -10.70 5.33
C SER A 326 -2.20 -10.62 6.84
N THR A 327 -1.26 -11.25 7.54
CA THR A 327 -1.15 -11.21 9.00
C THR A 327 0.28 -10.85 9.39
N LEU A 328 0.44 -9.95 10.35
CA LEU A 328 1.75 -9.51 10.84
C LEU A 328 1.82 -9.52 12.37
N ARG A 329 3.00 -9.88 12.88
CA ARG A 329 3.36 -9.70 14.29
C ARG A 329 3.73 -8.24 14.54
N VAL A 330 3.20 -7.66 15.61
CA VAL A 330 3.58 -6.33 16.11
C VAL A 330 4.01 -6.40 17.58
N ASN A 331 5.02 -5.61 17.93
CA ASN A 331 5.58 -5.51 19.27
C ASN A 331 5.37 -4.09 19.81
N ILE A 332 4.59 -3.95 20.87
CA ILE A 332 4.21 -2.64 21.43
C ILE A 332 5.21 -2.29 22.53
N THR A 333 5.87 -1.14 22.39
CA THR A 333 6.80 -0.60 23.40
C THR A 333 6.21 0.56 24.18
N ALA A 334 5.09 1.11 23.70
CA ALA A 334 4.28 2.07 24.43
C ALA A 334 3.56 1.44 25.62
N PRO A 335 3.10 2.23 26.61
CA PRO A 335 2.08 1.80 27.54
C PRO A 335 0.86 1.24 26.79
N LEU A 336 0.29 0.12 27.24
CA LEU A 336 -0.86 -0.50 26.58
C LEU A 336 -2.14 0.37 26.63
N SER A 337 -2.16 1.36 27.54
CA SER A 337 -3.18 2.42 27.57
C SER A 337 -3.10 3.40 26.39
N GLN A 338 -1.98 3.42 25.65
CA GLN A 338 -1.83 4.24 24.45
C GLN A 338 -2.85 3.81 23.40
N ARG A 339 -3.67 4.76 22.96
CA ARG A 339 -4.65 4.58 21.88
C ARG A 339 -3.99 4.88 20.53
N TYR A 340 -4.37 4.11 19.52
CA TYR A 340 -3.96 4.31 18.14
C TYR A 340 -5.16 4.32 17.19
N ARG A 341 -5.04 5.03 16.08
CA ARG A 341 -5.80 4.84 14.86
C ARG A 341 -4.93 4.14 13.82
N VAL A 342 -5.56 3.39 12.92
CA VAL A 342 -4.86 2.78 11.78
C VAL A 342 -5.22 3.50 10.50
N ARG A 343 -4.20 3.83 9.70
CA ARG A 343 -4.36 4.24 8.30
C ARG A 343 -3.79 3.21 7.37
N ILE A 344 -4.36 3.14 6.18
CA ILE A 344 -3.95 2.21 5.14
C ILE A 344 -3.60 3.02 3.91
N ARG A 345 -2.39 2.83 3.38
CA ARG A 345 -2.03 3.32 2.05
C ARG A 345 -2.29 2.22 1.02
N TYR A 346 -3.23 2.47 0.12
CA TYR A 346 -3.71 1.50 -0.86
C TYR A 346 -4.00 2.15 -2.22
N ALA A 347 -4.13 1.33 -3.25
CA ALA A 347 -4.74 1.68 -4.51
C ALA A 347 -5.80 0.64 -4.88
N SER A 348 -6.92 1.05 -5.47
CA SER A 348 -7.97 0.12 -5.88
C SER A 348 -8.74 0.57 -7.13
N THR A 349 -9.16 -0.41 -7.93
CA THR A 349 -10.07 -0.21 -9.08
C THR A 349 -11.55 -0.16 -8.69
N THR A 350 -11.89 -0.39 -7.42
CA THR A 350 -13.26 -0.48 -6.93
C THR A 350 -13.37 0.11 -5.53
N ASN A 351 -14.59 0.50 -5.15
CA ASN A 351 -14.91 0.71 -3.74
C ASN A 351 -14.87 -0.66 -3.02
N LEU A 352 -14.45 -0.66 -1.76
CA LEU A 352 -14.30 -1.87 -0.94
C LEU A 352 -14.39 -1.53 0.54
N GLN A 353 -14.45 -2.56 1.38
CA GLN A 353 -14.26 -2.43 2.82
C GLN A 353 -12.93 -3.04 3.27
N PHE A 354 -12.22 -2.34 4.15
CA PHE A 354 -11.13 -2.95 4.91
C PHE A 354 -11.60 -3.29 6.31
N HIS A 355 -11.29 -4.50 6.76
CA HIS A 355 -11.51 -4.94 8.14
C HIS A 355 -10.17 -5.28 8.79
N THR A 356 -10.03 -4.90 10.06
CA THR A 356 -8.85 -5.22 10.86
C THR A 356 -9.24 -5.99 12.11
N SER A 357 -8.40 -6.94 12.50
CA SER A 357 -8.54 -7.68 13.75
C SER A 357 -7.20 -7.77 14.49
N ILE A 358 -7.29 -7.80 15.82
CA ILE A 358 -6.15 -8.00 16.72
C ILE A 358 -6.41 -9.26 17.53
N ASP A 359 -5.46 -10.21 17.47
CA ASP A 359 -5.54 -11.49 18.18
C ASP A 359 -6.90 -12.22 17.93
N GLY A 360 -7.40 -12.12 16.70
CA GLY A 360 -8.67 -12.71 16.26
C GLY A 360 -9.93 -11.88 16.56
N ARG A 361 -9.82 -10.80 17.33
CA ARG A 361 -10.95 -9.91 17.67
C ARG A 361 -11.09 -8.81 16.62
N PRO A 362 -12.27 -8.63 15.99
CA PRO A 362 -12.51 -7.50 15.10
C PRO A 362 -12.34 -6.16 15.83
N ILE A 363 -11.65 -5.21 15.19
CA ILE A 363 -11.35 -3.89 15.80
C ILE A 363 -11.96 -2.76 14.97
N ASN A 364 -11.70 -2.73 13.67
CA ASN A 364 -12.20 -1.69 12.78
C ASN A 364 -12.75 -2.27 11.48
N GLN A 365 -13.79 -1.63 10.97
CA GLN A 365 -14.31 -1.80 9.61
C GLN A 365 -14.65 -0.42 9.03
N GLY A 366 -14.58 -0.26 7.72
CA GLY A 366 -14.86 1.02 7.07
C GLY A 366 -14.84 0.91 5.56
N ASN A 367 -15.53 1.85 4.91
CA ASN A 367 -15.65 1.94 3.46
C ASN A 367 -14.50 2.77 2.87
N PHE A 368 -13.88 2.26 1.82
CA PHE A 368 -12.75 2.85 1.12
C PHE A 368 -13.11 2.95 -0.38
N SER A 369 -12.76 4.06 -1.01
CA SER A 369 -13.16 4.37 -2.38
C SER A 369 -12.15 3.87 -3.41
N ALA A 370 -12.59 3.68 -4.66
CA ALA A 370 -11.71 3.47 -5.79
C ALA A 370 -10.75 4.66 -5.97
N THR A 371 -9.55 4.38 -6.45
CA THR A 371 -8.46 5.37 -6.60
C THR A 371 -7.83 5.36 -7.99
N MET A 372 -8.12 4.35 -8.80
CA MET A 372 -7.62 4.22 -10.17
C MET A 372 -8.61 3.45 -11.04
N SER A 373 -8.46 3.56 -12.36
CA SER A 373 -9.21 2.76 -13.33
C SER A 373 -8.50 1.43 -13.60
N SER A 374 -9.26 0.37 -13.89
CA SER A 374 -8.70 -0.95 -14.27
C SER A 374 -7.71 -0.83 -15.43
N GLY A 375 -6.59 -1.56 -15.34
CA GLY A 375 -5.53 -1.54 -16.35
C GLY A 375 -4.62 -0.31 -16.34
N SER A 376 -4.80 0.63 -15.40
CA SER A 376 -3.91 1.78 -15.25
C SER A 376 -2.57 1.39 -14.63
N ASN A 377 -1.47 1.97 -15.11
CA ASN A 377 -0.17 1.84 -14.45
C ASN A 377 -0.17 2.59 -13.11
N LEU A 378 0.42 1.99 -12.07
CA LEU A 378 0.52 2.62 -10.76
C LEU A 378 1.37 3.89 -10.81
N GLN A 379 0.79 5.01 -10.39
CA GLN A 379 1.43 6.31 -10.21
C GLN A 379 1.22 6.78 -8.77
N SER A 380 1.89 7.86 -8.38
CA SER A 380 1.75 8.45 -7.04
C SER A 380 0.28 8.76 -6.71
N GLY A 381 -0.47 9.32 -7.67
CA GLY A 381 -1.89 9.64 -7.55
C GLY A 381 -2.83 8.44 -7.50
N SER A 382 -2.38 7.24 -7.89
CA SER A 382 -3.15 6.00 -7.76
C SER A 382 -3.33 5.59 -6.31
N PHE A 383 -2.44 6.02 -5.41
CA PHE A 383 -2.51 5.66 -4.00
C PHE A 383 -3.28 6.70 -3.17
N ARG A 384 -4.01 6.22 -2.17
CA ARG A 384 -4.59 7.03 -1.10
C ARG A 384 -4.17 6.47 0.25
N THR A 385 -3.96 7.36 1.22
CA THR A 385 -3.81 6.99 2.62
C THR A 385 -5.10 7.39 3.35
N VAL A 386 -5.83 6.42 3.88
CA VAL A 386 -7.13 6.64 4.53
C VAL A 386 -7.15 5.96 5.89
N GLY A 387 -7.69 6.63 6.90
CA GLY A 387 -7.77 6.16 8.28
C GLY A 387 -9.10 5.55 8.64
N PHE A 388 -9.10 4.66 9.62
CA PHE A 388 -10.30 4.34 10.40
C PHE A 388 -10.54 5.42 11.44
N THR A 389 -11.81 5.73 11.68
CA THR A 389 -12.23 6.74 12.65
C THR A 389 -12.21 6.23 14.09
N THR A 390 -12.36 4.92 14.33
CA THR A 390 -12.41 4.39 15.69
C THR A 390 -11.00 4.03 16.20
N PRO A 391 -10.50 4.70 17.25
CA PRO A 391 -9.24 4.35 17.86
C PRO A 391 -9.37 3.06 18.70
N PHE A 392 -8.24 2.41 18.94
CA PHE A 392 -8.17 1.18 19.73
C PHE A 392 -6.90 1.13 20.57
N ASN A 393 -6.85 0.15 21.48
CA ASN A 393 -5.68 -0.19 22.27
C ASN A 393 -5.19 -1.59 21.94
N PHE A 394 -3.89 -1.83 22.12
CA PHE A 394 -3.37 -3.19 22.18
C PHE A 394 -3.52 -3.74 23.61
N SER A 395 -3.97 -4.99 23.73
CA SER A 395 -4.10 -5.64 25.05
C SER A 395 -2.81 -6.32 25.52
N ASN A 396 -1.87 -6.57 24.61
CA ASN A 396 -0.65 -7.34 24.87
C ASN A 396 0.56 -6.61 24.28
N GLY A 397 1.75 -6.81 24.86
CA GLY A 397 3.01 -6.28 24.31
C GLY A 397 3.41 -6.92 22.98
N SER A 398 2.83 -8.07 22.62
CA SER A 398 3.00 -8.74 21.34
C SER A 398 1.64 -9.22 20.85
N SER A 399 1.25 -8.79 19.65
CA SER A 399 -0.08 -9.08 19.08
C SER A 399 0.01 -9.50 17.62
N VAL A 400 -1.00 -10.25 17.19
CA VAL A 400 -1.29 -10.55 15.78
C VAL A 400 -2.19 -9.45 15.24
N PHE A 401 -1.77 -8.75 14.21
CA PHE A 401 -2.64 -7.85 13.45
C PHE A 401 -2.96 -8.46 12.09
N THR A 402 -4.24 -8.55 11.74
CA THR A 402 -4.71 -9.09 10.46
C THR A 402 -5.49 -8.04 9.70
N LEU A 403 -5.22 -7.93 8.39
CA LEU A 403 -5.93 -7.06 7.46
C LEU A 403 -6.67 -7.91 6.42
N SER A 404 -7.90 -7.53 6.11
CA SER A 404 -8.72 -8.17 5.06
C SER A 404 -9.51 -7.15 4.27
N ALA A 405 -9.83 -7.48 3.01
CA ALA A 405 -10.63 -6.65 2.11
C ALA A 405 -11.90 -7.38 1.68
N HIS A 406 -13.04 -6.70 1.73
CA HIS A 406 -14.36 -7.26 1.46
C HIS A 406 -15.21 -6.31 0.60
N VAL A 407 -16.41 -6.77 0.22
CA VAL A 407 -17.42 -5.95 -0.48
C VAL A 407 -16.91 -5.42 -1.82
N PHE A 408 -16.39 -6.32 -2.66
CA PHE A 408 -16.04 -6.01 -4.05
C PHE A 408 -16.03 -7.26 -4.94
N ASN A 409 -16.18 -7.07 -6.25
CA ASN A 409 -16.22 -8.17 -7.22
C ASN A 409 -14.81 -8.69 -7.55
N SER A 410 -14.66 -10.02 -7.63
CA SER A 410 -13.45 -10.67 -8.12
C SER A 410 -13.06 -10.15 -9.51
N GLY A 411 -11.76 -10.02 -9.75
CA GLY A 411 -11.20 -9.45 -10.99
C GLY A 411 -10.81 -7.97 -10.87
N ASN A 412 -11.30 -7.26 -9.85
CA ASN A 412 -10.77 -5.94 -9.47
C ASN A 412 -9.40 -6.06 -8.83
N GLU A 413 -8.63 -4.98 -8.85
CA GLU A 413 -7.27 -4.95 -8.33
C GLU A 413 -7.21 -4.09 -7.06
N VAL A 414 -6.70 -4.68 -5.98
CA VAL A 414 -6.44 -3.99 -4.71
C VAL A 414 -4.96 -4.13 -4.38
N TYR A 415 -4.26 -3.01 -4.32
CA TYR A 415 -2.86 -2.93 -3.96
C TYR A 415 -2.72 -2.30 -2.58
N ILE A 416 -1.91 -2.90 -1.71
CA ILE A 416 -1.69 -2.39 -0.36
C ILE A 416 -0.19 -2.24 -0.13
N ASP A 417 0.22 -0.99 0.11
CA ASP A 417 1.60 -0.62 0.37
C ASP A 417 1.94 -0.83 1.85
N ARG A 418 1.25 -0.11 2.73
CA ARG A 418 1.55 -0.07 4.16
C ARG A 418 0.33 0.20 5.02
N ILE A 419 0.48 -0.12 6.30
CA ILE A 419 -0.37 0.37 7.38
C ILE A 419 0.41 1.35 8.26
N GLU A 420 -0.31 2.30 8.85
CA GLU A 420 0.27 3.31 9.73
C GLU A 420 -0.46 3.30 11.07
N PHE A 421 0.29 3.22 12.17
CA PHE A 421 -0.24 3.39 13.52
C PHE A 421 -0.05 4.84 13.94
N VAL A 422 -1.15 5.56 14.09
CA VAL A 422 -1.20 6.98 14.45
C VAL A 422 -1.65 7.10 15.91
N PRO A 423 -0.88 7.72 16.80
CA PRO A 423 -1.32 7.98 18.18
C PRO A 423 -2.63 8.78 18.18
N ALA A 424 -3.62 8.37 18.96
CA ALA A 424 -4.99 8.92 18.88
C ALA A 424 -5.08 10.39 19.33
N GLU A 425 -4.12 10.89 20.09
CA GLU A 425 -3.94 12.29 20.48
C GLU A 425 -3.58 13.20 19.30
N VAL A 426 -3.28 12.64 18.13
CA VAL A 426 -3.13 13.40 16.89
C VAL A 426 -4.54 13.77 16.38
N THR A 427 -5.09 14.83 16.95
CA THR A 427 -6.49 15.30 16.79
C THR A 427 -6.77 16.04 15.48
N PHE A 428 -5.76 16.31 14.65
CA PHE A 428 -5.92 17.03 13.37
C PHE A 428 -6.93 16.38 12.40
N GLU A 429 -7.21 15.07 12.52
CA GLU A 429 -8.25 14.42 11.71
C GLU A 429 -9.65 14.90 12.10
N ALA A 430 -9.95 15.13 13.39
CA ALA A 430 -11.25 15.64 13.82
C ALA A 430 -11.47 17.09 13.37
N GLU A 431 -10.44 17.93 13.47
CA GLU A 431 -10.48 19.31 12.97
C GLU A 431 -10.62 19.36 11.44
N TYR A 432 -9.94 18.46 10.71
CA TYR A 432 -10.05 18.37 9.25
C TYR A 432 -11.42 17.84 8.79
N ASP A 433 -11.93 16.81 9.45
CA ASP A 433 -13.27 16.28 9.16
C ASP A 433 -14.34 17.33 9.47
N LEU A 434 -14.15 18.11 10.54
CA LEU A 434 -14.99 19.25 10.85
C LEU A 434 -14.93 20.33 9.76
N GLU A 435 -13.74 20.76 9.32
CA GLU A 435 -13.60 21.73 8.22
C GLU A 435 -14.28 21.23 6.93
N ARG A 436 -14.13 19.94 6.62
CA ARG A 436 -14.73 19.32 5.44
C ARG A 436 -16.26 19.30 5.54
N ALA A 437 -16.80 18.91 6.69
CA ALA A 437 -18.23 18.91 6.95
C ALA A 437 -18.78 20.34 6.89
N GLN A 438 -18.10 21.31 7.52
CA GLN A 438 -18.48 22.72 7.50
C GLN A 438 -18.58 23.26 6.07
N LYS A 439 -17.60 22.94 5.22
CA LYS A 439 -17.60 23.34 3.82
C LYS A 439 -18.79 22.74 3.07
N ALA A 440 -19.03 21.43 3.21
CA ALA A 440 -20.14 20.75 2.54
C ALA A 440 -21.51 21.34 2.95
N VAL A 441 -21.70 21.63 4.24
CA VAL A 441 -22.92 22.27 4.76
C VAL A 441 -23.10 23.67 4.17
N ASN A 442 -22.04 24.49 4.16
CA ASN A 442 -22.11 25.84 3.62
C ASN A 442 -22.43 25.86 2.10
N GLU A 443 -21.98 24.86 1.36
CA GLU A 443 -22.22 24.74 -0.08
C GLU A 443 -23.68 24.45 -0.45
N LEU A 444 -24.53 24.02 0.49
CA LEU A 444 -25.97 23.82 0.29
C LEU A 444 -26.73 25.14 0.02
N PHE A 445 -26.23 26.25 0.56
CA PHE A 445 -26.95 27.53 0.59
C PHE A 445 -26.49 28.49 -0.51
N THR A 446 -27.40 29.38 -0.91
CA THR A 446 -27.15 30.44 -1.92
C THR A 446 -26.24 31.55 -1.41
N SER A 447 -26.22 31.78 -0.09
CA SER A 447 -25.39 32.80 0.53
C SER A 447 -25.09 32.48 2.01
N SER A 448 -24.23 33.29 2.63
CA SER A 448 -23.77 33.11 4.01
C SER A 448 -24.85 33.29 5.08
N ASN A 449 -25.99 33.92 4.77
CA ASN A 449 -27.12 34.04 5.70
C ASN A 449 -27.96 32.75 5.79
N GLN A 450 -27.68 31.76 4.93
CA GLN A 450 -28.29 30.42 4.95
C GLN A 450 -29.83 30.41 4.80
N ILE A 451 -30.43 31.47 4.24
CA ILE A 451 -31.90 31.60 4.11
C ILE A 451 -32.47 30.80 2.92
N GLY A 452 -31.68 30.57 1.87
CA GLY A 452 -32.15 29.92 0.65
C GLY A 452 -31.22 28.83 0.15
N LEU A 453 -31.78 27.70 -0.28
CA LEU A 453 -31.04 26.60 -0.91
C LEU A 453 -30.69 26.92 -2.36
N LYS A 454 -29.53 26.44 -2.81
CA LYS A 454 -29.23 26.43 -4.25
C LYS A 454 -30.21 25.51 -4.99
N THR A 455 -30.56 25.87 -6.21
CA THR A 455 -31.62 25.19 -6.99
C THR A 455 -31.19 23.80 -7.46
N ASP A 456 -29.90 23.60 -7.72
CA ASP A 456 -29.29 22.34 -8.17
C ASP A 456 -29.05 21.34 -7.03
N VAL A 457 -28.91 21.81 -5.79
CA VAL A 457 -28.86 20.95 -4.60
C VAL A 457 -30.15 20.15 -4.49
N THR A 458 -30.04 18.82 -4.55
CA THR A 458 -31.18 17.89 -4.44
C THR A 458 -31.44 17.53 -2.98
N ASP A 459 -32.61 16.94 -2.73
CA ASP A 459 -32.97 16.47 -1.39
C ASP A 459 -32.01 15.35 -0.90
N TYR A 460 -31.74 14.38 -1.77
CA TYR A 460 -30.73 13.34 -1.55
C TYR A 460 -29.33 13.89 -1.24
N HIS A 461 -28.90 14.97 -1.91
CA HIS A 461 -27.61 15.59 -1.61
C HIS A 461 -27.56 16.11 -0.16
N ILE A 462 -28.64 16.69 0.34
CA ILE A 462 -28.73 17.16 1.72
C ILE A 462 -28.59 15.99 2.69
N ASP A 463 -29.19 14.83 2.38
CA ASP A 463 -29.05 13.62 3.20
C ASP A 463 -27.60 13.10 3.22
N GLN A 464 -26.89 13.15 2.09
CA GLN A 464 -25.47 12.79 2.02
C GLN A 464 -24.59 13.72 2.86
N VAL A 465 -24.89 15.03 2.85
CA VAL A 465 -24.20 16.00 3.71
C VAL A 465 -24.57 15.77 5.19
N SER A 466 -25.80 15.37 5.50
CA SER A 466 -26.20 14.97 6.86
C SER A 466 -25.41 13.78 7.36
N ASN A 467 -25.21 12.75 6.52
CA ASN A 467 -24.39 11.59 6.87
C ASN A 467 -22.95 12.00 7.16
N LEU A 468 -22.38 12.93 6.39
CA LEU A 468 -21.04 13.46 6.63
C LEU A 468 -20.92 14.14 8.00
N VAL A 469 -21.93 14.92 8.41
CA VAL A 469 -21.97 15.58 9.73
C VAL A 469 -22.18 14.56 10.86
N GLU A 470 -23.01 13.53 10.66
CA GLU A 470 -23.21 12.48 11.66
C GLU A 470 -21.95 11.67 11.95
N CYS A 471 -21.07 11.52 10.96
CA CYS A 471 -19.76 10.88 11.12
C CYS A 471 -18.73 11.71 11.91
N LEU A 472 -19.02 12.98 12.24
CA LEU A 472 -18.14 13.79 13.08
C LEU A 472 -18.06 13.24 14.51
N SER A 473 -16.92 13.47 15.17
CA SER A 473 -16.65 12.91 16.49
C SER A 473 -17.45 13.59 17.61
N ASP A 474 -18.17 12.79 18.39
CA ASP A 474 -18.84 13.28 19.61
C ASP A 474 -17.86 13.60 20.75
N GLU A 475 -16.63 13.09 20.70
CA GLU A 475 -15.59 13.30 21.74
C GLU A 475 -14.85 14.63 21.55
N PHE A 476 -14.71 15.10 20.30
CA PHE A 476 -13.78 16.20 19.96
C PHE A 476 -14.42 17.43 19.29
N CYS A 477 -15.60 17.29 18.68
CA CYS A 477 -16.27 18.40 17.99
C CYS A 477 -17.78 18.37 18.25
N LEU A 478 -18.19 18.07 19.50
CA LEU A 478 -19.59 17.92 19.87
C LEU A 478 -20.39 19.20 19.58
N ASP A 479 -19.83 20.35 19.99
CA ASP A 479 -20.49 21.64 19.85
C ASP A 479 -20.64 22.03 18.37
N GLU A 480 -19.58 21.89 17.58
CA GLU A 480 -19.61 22.23 16.15
C GLU A 480 -20.41 21.21 15.34
N LYS A 481 -20.38 19.92 15.71
CA LYS A 481 -21.26 18.89 15.13
C LYS A 481 -22.72 19.23 15.37
N GLN A 482 -23.07 19.68 16.58
CA GLN A 482 -24.43 20.10 16.89
C GLN A 482 -24.84 21.30 16.05
N GLU A 483 -23.97 22.31 15.92
CA GLU A 483 -24.20 23.49 15.07
C GLU A 483 -24.40 23.09 13.58
N LEU A 484 -23.52 22.24 13.04
CA LEU A 484 -23.63 21.77 11.66
C LEU A 484 -24.89 20.90 11.45
N SER A 485 -25.26 20.07 12.42
CA SER A 485 -26.49 19.27 12.38
C SER A 485 -27.72 20.17 12.32
N GLU A 486 -27.75 21.26 13.08
CA GLU A 486 -28.84 22.24 13.03
C GLU A 486 -28.96 22.92 11.66
N LYS A 487 -27.81 23.27 11.06
CA LYS A 487 -27.76 23.85 9.71
C LYS A 487 -28.23 22.88 8.64
N VAL A 488 -27.83 21.62 8.71
CA VAL A 488 -28.32 20.59 7.76
C VAL A 488 -29.80 20.32 7.93
N LYS A 489 -30.30 20.24 9.17
CA LYS A 489 -31.75 20.15 9.45
C LYS A 489 -32.51 21.36 8.92
N HIS A 490 -31.92 22.55 9.00
CA HIS A 490 -32.50 23.75 8.38
C HIS A 490 -32.54 23.65 6.86
N ALA A 491 -31.46 23.21 6.22
CA ALA A 491 -31.43 22.94 4.78
C ALA A 491 -32.53 21.94 4.38
N LYS A 492 -32.71 20.85 5.14
CA LYS A 492 -33.77 19.86 4.87
C LYS A 492 -35.18 20.49 4.94
N ARG A 493 -35.45 21.31 5.97
CA ARG A 493 -36.73 22.07 6.05
C ARG A 493 -36.95 22.98 4.84
N LEU A 494 -35.92 23.69 4.37
CA LEU A 494 -36.01 24.51 3.15
C LEU A 494 -36.25 23.65 1.89
N SER A 495 -35.75 22.42 1.86
CA SER A 495 -35.99 21.45 0.79
C SER A 495 -37.46 21.02 0.77
N ASP A 496 -38.03 20.74 1.95
CA ASP A 496 -39.44 20.40 2.12
C ASP A 496 -40.36 21.59 1.77
N GLU A 497 -39.99 22.82 2.13
CA GLU A 497 -40.77 24.02 1.81
C GLU A 497 -40.87 24.29 0.31
N ARG A 498 -39.80 24.02 -0.45
CA ARG A 498 -39.82 24.13 -1.92
C ARG A 498 -40.41 22.89 -2.60
N ASN A 499 -40.64 21.80 -1.86
CA ASN A 499 -41.26 20.59 -2.39
C ASN A 499 -42.78 20.81 -2.49
N LEU A 500 -43.30 20.76 -3.72
CA LEU A 500 -44.72 20.97 -3.96
C LEU A 500 -45.57 19.71 -3.72
N LEU A 501 -44.93 18.55 -3.64
CA LEU A 501 -45.58 17.28 -3.35
C LEU A 501 -46.07 17.26 -1.89
N GLN A 502 -47.25 16.68 -1.69
CA GLN A 502 -47.77 16.41 -0.36
C GLN A 502 -47.27 15.06 0.13
N ASP A 503 -47.10 14.92 1.45
CA ASP A 503 -46.63 13.69 2.08
C ASP A 503 -45.32 13.15 1.44
N PRO A 504 -44.22 13.93 1.52
CA PRO A 504 -42.95 13.56 0.87
C PRO A 504 -42.33 12.28 1.45
N ASN A 505 -42.74 11.88 2.66
CA ASN A 505 -42.27 10.70 3.38
C ASN A 505 -43.26 9.52 3.34
N PHE A 506 -44.23 9.56 2.43
CA PHE A 506 -45.16 8.46 2.13
C PHE A 506 -45.93 7.90 3.35
N ARG A 507 -46.19 8.73 4.36
CA ARG A 507 -46.83 8.28 5.62
C ARG A 507 -48.32 8.02 5.48
N GLY A 508 -48.93 8.48 4.40
CA GLY A 508 -50.37 8.53 4.21
C GLY A 508 -50.84 8.14 2.81
N ILE A 509 -50.13 7.25 2.09
CA ILE A 509 -50.62 6.70 0.82
C ILE A 509 -52.04 6.16 1.01
N ASN A 510 -52.94 6.53 0.10
CA ASN A 510 -54.35 6.15 0.08
C ASN A 510 -55.24 6.67 1.24
N ARG A 511 -54.74 7.49 2.18
CA ARG A 511 -55.53 7.94 3.35
C ARG A 511 -56.65 8.95 3.03
N GLN A 512 -56.45 9.84 2.06
CA GLN A 512 -57.44 10.87 1.71
C GLN A 512 -57.79 10.76 0.24
N LEU A 513 -59.08 10.70 -0.12
CA LEU A 513 -59.60 10.42 -1.47
C LEU A 513 -59.29 11.47 -2.55
N ASP A 514 -58.95 12.71 -2.17
CA ASP A 514 -58.69 13.80 -3.12
C ASP A 514 -57.38 14.56 -2.88
N ARG A 515 -56.55 14.12 -1.91
CA ARG A 515 -55.31 14.82 -1.50
C ARG A 515 -54.22 13.81 -1.12
N GLY A 516 -52.99 14.04 -1.56
CA GLY A 516 -51.84 13.16 -1.28
C GLY A 516 -51.61 12.05 -2.31
N TRP A 517 -50.85 11.03 -1.92
CA TRP A 517 -50.45 9.92 -2.79
C TRP A 517 -51.56 8.88 -2.98
N ARG A 518 -51.71 8.42 -4.23
CA ARG A 518 -52.52 7.28 -4.63
C ARG A 518 -51.63 6.17 -5.15
N GLY A 519 -51.76 5.01 -4.54
CA GLY A 519 -50.94 3.84 -4.84
C GLY A 519 -51.79 2.60 -5.10
N SER A 520 -51.32 1.71 -5.97
CA SER A 520 -51.82 0.33 -6.06
C SER A 520 -51.45 -0.49 -4.81
N THR A 521 -51.83 -1.76 -4.77
CA THR A 521 -51.62 -2.67 -3.62
C THR A 521 -50.17 -3.07 -3.41
N ASP A 522 -49.34 -3.11 -4.45
CA ASP A 522 -48.00 -3.72 -4.46
C ASP A 522 -46.87 -2.70 -4.23
N ILE A 523 -47.13 -1.73 -3.36
CA ILE A 523 -46.17 -0.72 -2.93
C ILE A 523 -45.77 -1.00 -1.50
N THR A 524 -44.47 -1.11 -1.23
CA THR A 524 -43.98 -1.18 0.16
C THR A 524 -43.20 0.08 0.52
N ILE A 525 -43.38 0.53 1.76
CA ILE A 525 -42.67 1.67 2.33
C ILE A 525 -41.72 1.14 3.41
N GLN A 526 -40.46 1.49 3.31
CA GLN A 526 -39.45 1.13 4.29
C GLN A 526 -38.80 2.39 4.87
N GLY A 527 -38.39 2.31 6.13
CA GLY A 527 -37.76 3.43 6.84
C GLY A 527 -36.25 3.39 6.70
N GLY A 528 -35.72 4.09 5.69
CA GLY A 528 -34.29 4.18 5.39
C GLY A 528 -33.62 2.85 5.00
N ASP A 529 -32.49 2.95 4.32
CA ASP A 529 -31.57 1.85 4.00
C ASP A 529 -30.13 2.37 3.77
N ASP A 530 -29.29 1.59 3.08
CA ASP A 530 -27.90 1.95 2.76
C ASP A 530 -27.77 3.13 1.78
N VAL A 531 -28.85 3.46 1.04
CA VAL A 531 -28.91 4.52 0.04
C VAL A 531 -29.78 5.70 0.54
N PHE A 532 -30.97 5.42 1.04
CA PHE A 532 -31.96 6.40 1.47
C PHE A 532 -31.93 6.60 2.98
N LYS A 533 -31.85 7.85 3.44
CA LYS A 533 -31.87 8.18 4.87
C LYS A 533 -33.30 8.21 5.45
N GLU A 534 -34.30 8.40 4.59
CA GLU A 534 -35.70 8.62 4.96
C GLU A 534 -36.62 7.51 4.43
N ASN A 535 -37.92 7.67 4.62
CA ASN A 535 -38.88 6.72 4.07
C ASN A 535 -38.81 6.72 2.55
N TYR A 536 -38.67 5.53 1.97
CA TYR A 536 -38.67 5.35 0.52
C TYR A 536 -39.71 4.30 0.12
N VAL A 537 -39.97 4.22 -1.18
CA VAL A 537 -40.96 3.31 -1.77
C VAL A 537 -40.27 2.28 -2.64
N THR A 538 -40.78 1.06 -2.59
CA THR A 538 -40.48 0.02 -3.56
C THR A 538 -41.74 -0.30 -4.35
N LEU A 539 -41.61 -0.37 -5.66
CA LEU A 539 -42.68 -0.66 -6.60
C LEU A 539 -42.37 -2.02 -7.24
N LEU A 540 -43.21 -3.02 -6.98
CA LEU A 540 -43.01 -4.36 -7.56
C LEU A 540 -43.69 -4.46 -8.92
N GLY A 541 -43.13 -5.30 -9.81
CA GLY A 541 -43.72 -5.58 -11.11
C GLY A 541 -45.10 -6.26 -11.01
N THR A 542 -45.90 -6.10 -12.04
CA THR A 542 -47.21 -6.75 -12.16
C THR A 542 -47.13 -8.00 -13.04
N PHE A 543 -48.03 -8.97 -12.80
CA PHE A 543 -48.19 -10.14 -13.65
C PHE A 543 -49.16 -9.91 -14.83
N ASP A 544 -49.89 -8.79 -14.84
CA ASP A 544 -50.89 -8.43 -15.85
C ASP A 544 -50.74 -6.95 -16.23
N GLU A 545 -50.45 -6.67 -17.50
CA GLU A 545 -50.29 -5.32 -18.04
C GLU A 545 -51.54 -4.45 -17.85
N CYS A 546 -52.73 -5.05 -17.69
CA CYS A 546 -53.97 -4.32 -17.40
C CYS A 546 -54.05 -3.78 -15.96
N TYR A 547 -53.18 -4.24 -15.06
CA TYR A 547 -53.15 -3.87 -13.65
C TYR A 547 -51.73 -3.42 -13.24
N PRO A 548 -51.27 -2.23 -13.70
CA PRO A 548 -49.95 -1.75 -13.40
C PRO A 548 -49.78 -1.40 -11.92
N THR A 549 -48.55 -1.51 -11.42
CA THR A 549 -48.17 -0.90 -10.15
C THR A 549 -47.98 0.59 -10.38
N TYR A 550 -48.81 1.41 -9.74
CA TYR A 550 -48.79 2.86 -9.93
C TYR A 550 -48.70 3.60 -8.62
N LEU A 551 -47.95 4.70 -8.62
CA LEU A 551 -47.92 5.69 -7.55
C LEU A 551 -48.04 7.07 -8.18
N TYR A 552 -49.13 7.77 -7.93
CA TYR A 552 -49.35 9.10 -8.50
C TYR A 552 -49.86 10.10 -7.47
N GLN A 553 -49.64 11.37 -7.79
CA GLN A 553 -50.17 12.50 -7.03
C GLN A 553 -50.45 13.66 -7.98
N LYS A 554 -51.58 14.33 -7.78
CA LYS A 554 -51.90 15.57 -8.48
C LYS A 554 -51.35 16.77 -7.70
N ILE A 555 -50.59 17.63 -8.37
CA ILE A 555 -50.18 18.93 -7.83
C ILE A 555 -51.29 19.94 -8.14
N ASP A 556 -51.76 20.64 -7.10
CA ASP A 556 -52.82 21.64 -7.23
C ASP A 556 -52.37 22.87 -8.02
N GLU A 557 -53.22 23.37 -8.92
CA GLU A 557 -52.94 24.55 -9.76
C GLU A 557 -52.61 25.79 -8.91
N SER A 558 -53.19 25.95 -7.71
CA SER A 558 -52.90 27.09 -6.82
C SER A 558 -51.46 27.12 -6.30
N LYS A 559 -50.75 25.97 -6.32
CA LYS A 559 -49.32 25.89 -5.99
C LYS A 559 -48.41 26.23 -7.17
N LEU A 560 -48.97 26.33 -8.38
CA LEU A 560 -48.22 26.58 -9.60
C LEU A 560 -48.21 28.07 -9.93
N LYS A 561 -47.08 28.56 -10.41
CA LYS A 561 -46.89 29.92 -10.92
C LYS A 561 -46.99 29.91 -12.44
N ALA A 562 -47.66 30.93 -12.98
CA ALA A 562 -47.75 31.13 -14.42
C ALA A 562 -46.36 31.31 -15.05
N TYR A 563 -46.20 30.86 -16.30
CA TYR A 563 -44.97 30.98 -17.08
C TYR A 563 -43.69 30.45 -16.41
N THR A 564 -43.83 29.49 -15.48
CA THR A 564 -42.73 28.96 -14.68
C THR A 564 -42.47 27.50 -15.05
N ARG A 565 -41.20 27.15 -15.28
CA ARG A 565 -40.77 25.76 -15.45
C ARG A 565 -40.64 25.09 -14.09
N TYR A 566 -41.22 23.89 -13.98
CA TYR A 566 -41.11 23.02 -12.81
C TYR A 566 -40.25 21.80 -13.14
N GLN A 567 -39.67 21.20 -12.11
CA GLN A 567 -38.82 20.01 -12.23
C GLN A 567 -39.30 18.95 -11.25
N LEU A 568 -39.65 17.76 -11.77
CA LEU A 568 -39.75 16.54 -10.96
C LEU A 568 -38.35 15.91 -10.91
N ARG A 569 -37.90 15.55 -9.71
CA ARG A 569 -36.65 14.82 -9.49
C ARG A 569 -36.76 14.00 -8.23
N GLY A 570 -36.04 12.89 -8.21
CA GLY A 570 -35.88 11.99 -7.07
C GLY A 570 -34.57 11.23 -7.20
N TYR A 571 -34.32 10.32 -6.27
CA TYR A 571 -33.20 9.39 -6.36
C TYR A 571 -33.76 7.98 -6.46
N ILE A 572 -33.13 7.16 -7.29
CA ILE A 572 -33.53 5.79 -7.59
C ILE A 572 -32.30 4.95 -7.29
N GLU A 573 -32.42 4.01 -6.35
CA GLU A 573 -31.34 3.08 -6.01
C GLU A 573 -31.08 2.13 -7.18
N ASP A 574 -32.13 1.47 -7.66
CA ASP A 574 -32.15 0.70 -8.89
C ASP A 574 -33.52 0.82 -9.59
N SER A 575 -33.57 0.47 -10.87
CA SER A 575 -34.82 0.49 -11.62
C SER A 575 -34.77 -0.44 -12.82
N GLN A 576 -35.89 -1.12 -13.02
CA GLN A 576 -36.21 -1.88 -14.22
C GLN A 576 -37.67 -1.55 -14.58
N ASP A 577 -37.92 -1.21 -15.85
CA ASP A 577 -39.25 -0.93 -16.42
C ASP A 577 -40.07 0.15 -15.67
N LEU A 578 -39.39 1.11 -15.02
CA LEU A 578 -40.06 2.25 -14.37
C LEU A 578 -40.46 3.31 -15.38
N GLU A 579 -41.75 3.63 -15.42
CA GLU A 579 -42.30 4.71 -16.24
C GLU A 579 -42.65 5.94 -15.38
N ILE A 580 -42.17 7.13 -15.78
CA ILE A 580 -42.37 8.37 -15.02
C ILE A 580 -43.16 9.37 -15.86
N TYR A 581 -44.41 9.59 -15.50
CA TYR A 581 -45.30 10.49 -16.24
C TYR A 581 -45.35 11.90 -15.62
N LEU A 582 -45.16 12.93 -16.46
CA LEU A 582 -45.55 14.31 -16.15
C LEU A 582 -46.66 14.76 -17.09
N ILE A 583 -47.83 15.05 -16.54
CA ILE A 583 -49.03 15.39 -17.30
C ILE A 583 -49.51 16.80 -16.94
N ARG A 584 -49.52 17.70 -17.92
CA ARG A 584 -50.18 19.02 -17.82
C ARG A 584 -51.02 19.30 -19.06
N TYR A 585 -50.49 20.09 -20.01
CA TYR A 585 -51.16 20.32 -21.30
C TYR A 585 -51.14 19.07 -22.18
N ASN A 586 -50.01 18.35 -22.13
CA ASN A 586 -49.79 17.04 -22.76
C ASN A 586 -49.02 16.15 -21.76
N ALA A 587 -49.02 14.84 -22.00
CA ALA A 587 -48.20 13.90 -21.24
C ALA A 587 -46.77 13.83 -21.81
N LYS A 588 -45.79 13.73 -20.92
CA LYS A 588 -44.41 13.29 -21.22
C LYS A 588 -44.11 12.11 -20.30
N HIS A 589 -43.53 11.05 -20.85
CA HIS A 589 -43.04 9.89 -20.10
C HIS A 589 -41.57 9.63 -20.46
#